data_AF-A0A5E4F8N4-F1
#
_entry.id   AF-A0A5E4F8N4-F1
#
_cell.length_a   1.000
_cell.length_b   1.000
_cell.length_c   1.000
_cell.angle_alpha   90.00
_cell.angle_beta   90.00
_cell.angle_gamma   90.00
#
_symmetry.space_group_name_H-M   'P 1'
#
loop_
_entity.id
_entity.type
_entity.pdbx_description
1 polymer ?
#
loop_
_entity_poly.entity_id
_entity_poly.type
_entity_poly.pdbx_seq_one_letter_code
_entity_poly.pdbx_strand_id
1 'polypeptide(L)' 'MELIKKKVEQDENKLRLKQMEFETKIMSMDTSGMCDEEILYCSQLRMKVLRGGEL' A
#
# COMPACT_ATOMS: atom_id res chain seq x y z
N MET A 1 10.77 -30.05 -4.82
CA MET A 1 9.95 -29.42 -3.76
C MET A 1 10.59 -28.16 -3.19
N GLU A 2 11.88 -28.17 -2.85
CA GLU A 2 12.58 -27.02 -2.26
C GLU A 2 12.58 -25.76 -3.15
N LEU A 3 12.76 -25.94 -4.47
CA LEU A 3 12.67 -24.83 -5.45
C LEU A 3 11.27 -24.18 -5.49
N ILE A 4 10.21 -24.98 -5.31
CA ILE A 4 8.83 -24.48 -5.28
C ILE A 4 8.61 -23.67 -4.00
N LYS A 5 9.08 -24.16 -2.84
CA LYS A 5 9.01 -23.43 -1.57
C LYS A 5 9.69 -22.06 -1.66
N LYS A 6 10.93 -22.02 -2.20
CA LYS A 6 11.66 -20.76 -2.41
C LYS A 6 10.92 -19.79 -3.33
N LYS A 7 10.26 -20.30 -4.38
CA LYS A 7 9.48 -19.46 -5.29
C LYS A 7 8.26 -18.84 -4.60
N VAL A 8 7.52 -19.63 -3.82
CA VAL A 8 6.37 -19.12 -3.04
C VAL A 8 6.81 -18.04 -2.06
N GLU A 9 7.88 -18.27 -1.31
CA GLU A 9 8.44 -17.28 -0.37
C GLU A 9 8.89 -16.00 -1.08
N GLN A 10 9.53 -16.12 -2.25
CA GLN A 10 9.88 -14.95 -3.06
C GLN A 10 8.66 -14.17 -3.54
N ASP A 11 7.60 -14.86 -3.96
CA ASP A 11 6.38 -14.22 -4.45
C ASP A 11 5.60 -13.53 -3.31
N GLU A 12 5.56 -14.13 -2.11
CA GLU A 12 5.04 -13.49 -0.89
C GLU A 12 5.83 -12.22 -0.54
N ASN A 13 7.16 -12.27 -0.58
CA ASN A 13 8.00 -11.11 -0.32
C ASN A 13 7.79 -9.99 -1.35
N LYS A 14 7.62 -10.34 -2.63
CA LYS A 14 7.27 -9.35 -3.67
C LYS A 14 5.91 -8.72 -3.42
N LEU A 15 4.93 -9.49 -2.96
CA LEU A 15 3.60 -8.98 -2.63
C LEU A 15 3.69 -7.96 -1.49
N ARG A 16 4.40 -8.31 -0.42
CA ARG A 16 4.64 -7.41 0.74
C ARG A 16 5.38 -6.14 0.34
N LEU A 17 6.38 -6.25 -0.54
CA LEU A 17 7.11 -5.08 -1.04
C LEU A 17 6.20 -4.14 -1.83
N LYS A 18 5.38 -4.67 -2.76
CA LYS A 18 4.42 -3.88 -3.52
C LYS A 18 3.38 -3.19 -2.63
N GLN A 19 2.92 -3.89 -1.59
CA GLN A 19 2.00 -3.31 -0.61
C GLN A 19 2.66 -2.14 0.12
N MET A 20 3.90 -2.32 0.60
CA MET A 20 4.66 -1.26 1.27
C MET A 20 4.93 -0.05 0.37
N GLU A 21 5.25 -0.28 -0.92
CA GLU A 21 5.43 0.78 -1.92
C GLU A 21 4.13 1.58 -2.11
N PHE A 22 2.99 0.91 -2.19
CA PHE A 22 1.68 1.54 -2.32
C PHE A 22 1.31 2.36 -1.08
N GLU A 23 1.46 1.79 0.12
CA GLU A 23 1.21 2.47 1.39
C GLU A 23 2.08 3.74 1.52
N THR A 24 3.38 3.62 1.20
CA THR A 24 4.31 4.75 1.20
C THR A 24 3.86 5.85 0.27
N LYS A 25 3.46 5.49 -0.96
CA LYS A 25 2.99 6.46 -1.97
C LYS A 25 1.75 7.22 -1.51
N ILE A 26 0.78 6.54 -0.89
CA ILE A 26 -0.43 7.17 -0.35
C ILE A 26 -0.08 8.13 0.79
N MET A 27 0.82 7.71 1.69
CA MET A 27 1.24 8.53 2.82
C MET A 27 2.02 9.77 2.38
N SER A 28 2.82 9.69 1.31
CA SER A 28 3.64 10.80 0.80
C SER A 28 2.94 11.66 -0.26
N MET A 29 1.71 11.34 -0.67
CA MET A 29 1.01 12.05 -1.73
C MET A 29 0.76 13.53 -1.37
N ASP A 30 1.13 14.46 -2.25
CA ASP A 30 0.75 15.86 -2.07
C ASP A 30 -0.71 16.06 -2.49
N THR A 31 -1.51 16.66 -1.61
CA THR A 31 -2.94 16.90 -1.83
C THR A 31 -3.28 18.39 -1.93
N SER A 32 -2.28 19.28 -1.97
CA SER A 32 -2.49 20.73 -1.94
C SER A 32 -3.23 21.29 -3.16
N GLY A 33 -3.21 20.56 -4.29
CA GLY A 33 -3.88 20.94 -5.53
C GLY A 33 -5.17 20.17 -5.84
N MET A 34 -5.63 19.34 -4.91
CA MET A 34 -6.81 18.47 -5.10
C MET A 34 -8.10 19.15 -4.66
N CYS A 35 -9.24 18.69 -5.16
CA CYS A 35 -10.54 19.13 -4.66
C CYS A 35 -10.89 18.43 -3.33
N ASP A 36 -11.91 18.94 -2.62
CA ASP A 36 -12.29 18.43 -1.30
C ASP A 36 -12.63 16.93 -1.29
N GLU A 37 -13.30 16.43 -2.34
CA GLU A 37 -13.65 15.01 -2.47
C GLU A 37 -12.40 14.12 -2.61
N GLU A 38 -11.43 14.56 -3.40
CA GLU A 38 -10.15 13.87 -3.60
C GLU A 38 -9.29 13.88 -2.32
N ILE A 39 -9.27 15.01 -1.61
CA ILE A 39 -8.58 15.14 -0.31
C ILE A 39 -9.22 14.20 0.71
N LEU A 40 -10.55 14.16 0.77
CA LEU A 40 -11.28 13.27 1.68
C LEU A 40 -10.98 11.81 1.36
N TYR A 41 -10.99 11.43 0.09
CA TYR A 41 -10.65 10.08 -0.35
C TYR A 41 -9.21 9.69 0.04
N CYS A 42 -8.23 10.55 -0.24
CA CYS A 42 -6.83 10.31 0.16
C CYS A 42 -6.69 10.17 1.69
N SER A 43 -7.43 11.00 2.44
CA SER A 43 -7.43 10.95 3.90
C SER A 43 -8.01 9.62 4.42
N GLN A 44 -9.09 9.12 3.83
CA GLN A 44 -9.65 7.81 4.16
C GLN A 44 -8.68 6.67 3.85
N LEU A 45 -8.00 6.71 2.70
CA LEU A 45 -6.98 5.72 2.34
C LEU A 45 -5.83 5.71 3.35
N ARG A 46 -5.29 6.89 3.72
CA ARG A 46 -4.25 7.00 4.76
C ARG A 46 -4.70 6.42 6.09
N MET A 47 -5.94 6.66 6.48
CA MET A 47 -6.49 6.09 7.71
C MET A 47 -6.62 4.57 7.66
N LYS A 48 -6.90 3.98 6.49
CA LYS A 48 -6.88 2.52 6.31
C LYS A 48 -5.47 1.95 6.47
N VAL A 49 -4.48 2.57 5.83
CA VAL A 49 -3.05 2.22 5.97
C VAL A 49 -2.64 2.22 7.44
N LEU A 50 -2.90 3.32 8.16
CA LEU A 50 -2.48 3.49 9.56
C LEU A 50 -3.15 2.51 10.53
N ARG A 51 -4.33 2.00 10.19
CA ARG A 51 -5.03 0.98 10.98
C ARG A 51 -4.56 -0.45 10.68
N GLY A 52 -3.63 -0.63 9.74
CA GLY A 52 -3.24 -1.95 9.25
C GLY A 52 -4.37 -2.66 8.52
N GLY A 53 -5.34 -1.91 7.98
CA GLY A 53 -6.38 -2.47 7.13
C GLY A 53 -5.78 -2.86 5.78
N GLU A 54 -6.15 -4.04 5.27
CA GLU A 54 -5.86 -4.42 3.89
C GLU A 54 -6.46 -3.36 2.96
N LEU A 55 -5.62 -2.82 2.08
CA LEU A 55 -6.01 -1.84 1.06
C LEU A 55 -6.53 -2.53 -0.21
#